data_AF-A0A3C0L8S3-F1
#
_entry.id   AF-A0A3C0L8S3-F1
#
_cell.length_a   1.000
_cell.length_b   1.000
_cell.length_c   1.000
_cell.angle_alpha   90.00
_cell.angle_beta   90.00
_cell.angle_gamma   90.00
#
_symmetry.space_group_name_H-M   'P 1'
#
loop_
_entity.id
_entity.type
_entity.pdbx_description
1 polymer ?
#
loop_
_entity_poly.entity_id
_entity_poly.type
_entity_poly.pdbx_seq_one_letter_code
_entity_poly.pdbx_strand_id
1 'polypeptide(L)'
;MRYYGCKTKLLDFLSEGVTETGINHGSIFCDLFSGTTAVAKFFKQKGYTVYANDFLEFSYSFAHTYIKNNTYPSFYGLRKIIKNISGDSNKYLNIIINYLNNLDPIKGFIYNNYCPGGTKKLDSPRMYFADKNGMKIDAIRTKIQEWKDSDTIDEDEFYFLLTSLIEAVPYIANISGTYAAYLKNWDPRAFKSIELKVPIIPESKRDNRAFKEDANILIKRIYSDILYLDPPYNARQYASNYFLLELIAEGWFNGQKPKIYGKTGIRDYEKQKSAFSQKSGVLNAFNSLIKNAKTKFIILSYNNEGLMSEDEIVDILSNRGEVKIFKKPYRRYRSINQDESDKKIVFETLYFAKVYNI
;
A
#
# COMPACT_ATOMS: atom_id res chain seq x y z
N MET A 1 0.02 -5.71 7.52
CA MET A 1 0.87 -4.56 7.92
C MET A 1 0.03 -3.47 8.61
N ARG A 2 0.62 -2.70 9.53
CA ARG A 2 -0.01 -1.47 10.05
C ARG A 2 0.02 -0.40 8.96
N TYR A 3 -1.16 -0.02 8.49
CA TYR A 3 -1.35 0.99 7.45
C TYR A 3 -2.49 1.91 7.86
N TYR A 4 -2.26 3.22 7.75
CA TYR A 4 -3.24 4.22 8.14
C TYR A 4 -4.47 4.09 7.24
N GLY A 5 -5.67 4.06 7.82
CA GLY A 5 -6.91 3.89 7.07
C GLY A 5 -7.24 2.47 6.57
N CYS A 6 -6.44 1.44 6.89
CA CYS A 6 -6.68 0.06 6.41
C CYS A 6 -8.09 -0.48 6.72
N LYS A 7 -8.80 -0.94 5.69
CA LYS A 7 -10.22 -1.34 5.72
C LYS A 7 -10.50 -2.82 6.04
N THR A 8 -9.51 -3.57 6.52
CA THR A 8 -9.68 -5.01 6.86
C THR A 8 -10.87 -5.31 7.80
N LYS A 9 -11.21 -4.39 8.71
CA LYS A 9 -12.35 -4.52 9.63
C LYS A 9 -13.70 -4.07 9.04
N LEU A 10 -13.70 -3.54 7.83
CA LEU A 10 -14.86 -2.97 7.14
C LEU A 10 -15.23 -3.76 5.87
N LEU A 11 -14.53 -4.86 5.57
CA LEU A 11 -14.75 -5.65 4.36
C LEU A 11 -16.18 -6.18 4.23
N ASP A 12 -16.77 -6.67 5.33
CA ASP A 12 -18.17 -7.14 5.31
C ASP A 12 -19.15 -6.00 5.02
N PHE A 13 -18.93 -4.83 5.62
CA PHE A 13 -19.76 -3.65 5.39
C PHE A 13 -19.64 -3.12 3.95
N LEU A 14 -18.42 -3.14 3.39
CA LEU A 14 -18.20 -2.84 1.98
C LEU A 14 -18.87 -3.86 1.06
N SER A 15 -18.84 -5.14 1.44
CA SER A 15 -19.54 -6.20 0.70
C SER A 15 -21.05 -5.97 0.67
N GLU A 16 -21.65 -5.56 1.80
CA GLU A 16 -23.08 -5.23 1.90
C GLU A 16 -23.41 -4.05 0.96
N GLY A 17 -22.60 -3.00 0.97
CA GLY A 17 -22.77 -1.86 0.06
C GLY A 17 -22.62 -2.24 -1.42
N VAL A 18 -21.73 -3.17 -1.76
CA VAL A 18 -21.59 -3.69 -3.13
C VAL A 18 -22.78 -4.55 -3.53
N THR A 19 -23.36 -5.36 -2.64
CA THR A 19 -24.53 -6.18 -2.99
C THR A 19 -25.75 -5.35 -3.37
N GLU A 20 -25.90 -4.12 -2.86
CA GLU A 20 -26.95 -3.17 -3.26
C GLU A 20 -26.86 -2.74 -4.73
N THR A 21 -25.71 -2.91 -5.39
CA THR A 21 -25.57 -2.66 -6.84
C THR A 21 -26.36 -3.66 -7.69
N GLY A 22 -26.70 -4.83 -7.14
CA GLY A 22 -27.20 -5.98 -7.88
C GLY A 22 -26.17 -6.61 -8.83
N ILE A 23 -24.94 -6.09 -8.88
CA ILE A 23 -23.85 -6.59 -9.70
C ILE A 23 -23.12 -7.67 -8.92
N ASN A 24 -23.11 -8.88 -9.46
CA ASN A 24 -22.49 -10.05 -8.82
C ASN A 24 -21.48 -10.69 -9.77
N HIS A 25 -20.26 -10.95 -9.28
CA HIS A 25 -19.20 -11.75 -9.93
C HIS A 25 -18.78 -11.30 -11.35
N GLY A 26 -17.48 -11.39 -11.67
CA GLY A 26 -16.94 -11.11 -13.01
C GLY A 26 -16.96 -9.67 -13.49
N SER A 27 -17.77 -8.81 -12.87
CA SER A 27 -17.81 -7.37 -13.14
C SER A 27 -16.52 -6.68 -12.69
N ILE A 28 -16.26 -5.50 -13.25
CA ILE A 28 -15.04 -4.75 -12.99
C ILE A 28 -15.20 -3.92 -11.71
N PHE A 29 -14.47 -4.30 -10.66
CA PHE A 29 -14.34 -3.55 -9.42
C PHE A 29 -13.00 -2.79 -9.43
N CYS A 30 -13.05 -1.47 -9.40
CA CYS A 30 -11.87 -0.61 -9.39
C CYS A 30 -11.63 -0.03 -8.00
N ASP A 31 -10.58 -0.51 -7.31
CA ASP A 31 -10.05 0.07 -6.08
C ASP A 31 -8.99 1.13 -6.43
N LEU A 32 -9.41 2.40 -6.51
CA LEU A 32 -8.58 3.47 -7.07
C LEU A 32 -7.50 3.99 -6.10
N PHE A 33 -7.66 3.72 -4.80
CA PHE A 33 -6.78 4.13 -3.70
C PHE A 33 -6.41 2.89 -2.85
N SER A 34 -5.84 1.89 -3.50
CA SER A 34 -5.78 0.52 -2.98
C SER A 34 -4.88 0.34 -1.76
N GLY A 35 -3.84 1.17 -1.57
CA GLY A 35 -2.91 1.09 -0.45
C GLY A 35 -2.35 -0.33 -0.24
N THR A 36 -2.81 -1.00 0.82
CA THR A 36 -2.40 -2.39 1.13
C THR A 36 -3.16 -3.48 0.35
N THR A 37 -4.05 -3.09 -0.55
CA THR A 37 -4.91 -3.96 -1.39
C THR A 37 -5.91 -4.81 -0.62
N ALA A 38 -6.21 -4.49 0.65
CA ALA A 38 -7.13 -5.28 1.47
C ALA A 38 -8.52 -5.43 0.84
N VAL A 39 -9.08 -4.32 0.31
CA VAL A 39 -10.39 -4.29 -0.35
C VAL A 39 -10.32 -4.98 -1.72
N ALA A 40 -9.36 -4.60 -2.55
CA ALA A 40 -9.09 -5.24 -3.84
C ALA A 40 -8.95 -6.78 -3.74
N LYS A 41 -8.17 -7.31 -2.77
CA LYS A 41 -7.98 -8.76 -2.55
C LYS A 41 -9.30 -9.45 -2.20
N PHE A 42 -10.09 -8.84 -1.34
CA PHE A 42 -11.38 -9.37 -0.92
C PHE A 42 -12.35 -9.50 -2.09
N PHE A 43 -12.46 -8.48 -2.94
CA PHE A 43 -13.32 -8.55 -4.13
C PHE A 43 -12.77 -9.48 -5.22
N LYS A 44 -11.44 -9.62 -5.33
CA LYS A 44 -10.84 -10.64 -6.22
C LYS A 44 -11.22 -12.05 -5.78
N GLN A 45 -11.21 -12.33 -4.47
CA GLN A 45 -11.66 -13.62 -3.91
C GLN A 45 -13.15 -13.87 -4.10
N LYS A 46 -13.97 -12.82 -4.15
CA LYS A 46 -15.39 -12.89 -4.56
C LYS A 46 -15.58 -13.06 -6.09
N GLY A 47 -14.48 -13.18 -6.84
CA GLY A 47 -14.45 -13.48 -8.27
C GLY A 47 -14.79 -12.29 -9.19
N TYR A 48 -14.64 -11.06 -8.70
CA TYR A 48 -14.65 -9.87 -9.54
C TYR A 48 -13.40 -9.80 -10.42
N THR A 49 -13.50 -9.07 -11.53
CA THR A 49 -12.31 -8.55 -12.22
C THR A 49 -11.88 -7.30 -11.48
N VAL A 50 -10.69 -7.27 -10.91
CA VAL A 50 -10.24 -6.20 -10.02
C VAL A 50 -9.16 -5.36 -10.68
N TYR A 51 -9.40 -4.05 -10.71
CA TYR A 51 -8.39 -3.05 -11.04
C TYR A 51 -7.97 -2.38 -9.73
N ALA A 52 -6.68 -2.42 -9.40
CA ALA A 52 -6.14 -1.77 -8.22
C ALA A 52 -5.14 -0.69 -8.63
N ASN A 53 -5.27 0.50 -8.07
CA ASN A 53 -4.35 1.62 -8.30
C ASN A 53 -3.85 2.17 -6.98
N ASP A 54 -2.62 2.65 -6.97
CA ASP A 54 -2.12 3.57 -5.96
C ASP A 54 -1.01 4.43 -6.57
N PHE A 55 -0.69 5.57 -5.95
CA PHE A 55 0.35 6.44 -6.45
C PHE A 55 1.75 6.01 -5.99
N LEU A 56 1.86 5.32 -4.85
CA LEU A 56 3.13 4.94 -4.22
C LEU A 56 3.63 3.57 -4.72
N GLU A 57 4.94 3.45 -4.94
CA GLU A 57 5.61 2.24 -5.42
C GLU A 57 5.39 1.05 -4.48
N PHE A 58 5.46 1.25 -3.16
CA PHE A 58 5.25 0.12 -2.23
C PHE A 58 3.80 -0.40 -2.32
N SER A 59 2.81 0.49 -2.49
CA SER A 59 1.41 0.10 -2.68
C SER A 59 1.23 -0.61 -4.02
N TYR A 60 1.88 -0.12 -5.10
CA TYR A 60 1.89 -0.79 -6.38
C TYR A 60 2.50 -2.19 -6.32
N SER A 61 3.56 -2.40 -5.53
CA SER A 61 4.13 -3.75 -5.36
C SER A 61 3.09 -4.75 -4.83
N PHE A 62 2.22 -4.32 -3.91
CA PHE A 62 1.11 -5.13 -3.42
C PHE A 62 0.03 -5.34 -4.48
N ALA A 63 -0.37 -4.28 -5.19
CA ALA A 63 -1.36 -4.38 -6.26
C ALA A 63 -0.89 -5.34 -7.36
N HIS A 64 0.38 -5.22 -7.75
CA HIS A 64 1.00 -6.10 -8.73
C HIS A 64 1.01 -7.55 -8.25
N THR A 65 1.47 -7.81 -7.02
CA THR A 65 1.60 -9.18 -6.50
C THR A 65 0.27 -9.83 -6.19
N TYR A 66 -0.66 -9.12 -5.56
CA TYR A 66 -1.90 -9.69 -5.06
C TYR A 66 -3.08 -9.56 -6.02
N ILE A 67 -3.07 -8.54 -6.87
CA ILE A 67 -4.21 -8.24 -7.76
C ILE A 67 -3.91 -8.65 -9.18
N LYS A 68 -2.87 -8.09 -9.83
CA LYS A 68 -2.50 -8.45 -11.22
C LYS A 68 -2.20 -9.95 -11.33
N ASN A 69 -1.33 -10.49 -10.47
CA ASN A 69 -0.94 -11.90 -10.57
C ASN A 69 -2.10 -12.82 -10.14
N ASN A 70 -2.49 -13.72 -11.02
CA ASN A 70 -3.55 -14.71 -10.79
C ASN A 70 -3.03 -16.06 -10.27
N THR A 71 -1.73 -16.29 -10.45
CA THR A 71 -1.02 -17.49 -10.03
C THR A 71 0.38 -17.08 -9.56
N TYR A 72 1.09 -18.01 -8.94
CA TYR A 72 2.47 -17.80 -8.52
C TYR A 72 3.42 -17.70 -9.71
N PRO A 73 4.34 -16.72 -9.75
CA PRO A 73 5.33 -16.63 -10.81
C PRO A 73 6.34 -17.79 -10.73
N SER A 74 6.90 -18.18 -11.87
CA SER A 74 7.58 -19.48 -12.05
C SER A 74 9.02 -19.52 -11.53
N PHE A 75 9.68 -18.36 -11.44
CA PHE A 75 11.08 -18.13 -11.10
C PHE A 75 12.05 -18.96 -11.95
N TYR A 76 11.81 -19.06 -13.25
CA TYR A 76 12.57 -19.93 -14.15
C TYR A 76 14.08 -19.64 -14.12
N GLY A 77 14.49 -18.36 -14.13
CA GLY A 77 15.90 -18.00 -14.08
C GLY A 77 16.59 -18.42 -12.76
N LEU A 78 15.89 -18.34 -11.63
CA LEU A 78 16.43 -18.74 -10.32
C LEU A 78 16.57 -20.25 -10.15
N ARG A 79 15.80 -21.07 -10.88
CA ARG A 79 15.90 -22.55 -10.82
C ARG A 79 17.31 -23.05 -11.15
N LYS A 80 18.05 -22.31 -11.99
CA LYS A 80 19.42 -22.66 -12.39
C LYS A 80 20.47 -22.24 -11.36
N ILE A 81 20.15 -21.26 -10.51
CA ILE A 81 21.09 -20.60 -9.60
C ILE A 81 20.99 -21.19 -8.19
N ILE A 82 19.78 -21.43 -7.72
CA ILE A 82 19.54 -21.92 -6.36
C ILE A 82 19.41 -23.45 -6.43
N LYS A 83 20.48 -24.15 -6.01
CA LYS A 83 20.51 -25.62 -5.92
C LYS A 83 19.35 -26.13 -5.05
N ASN A 84 18.80 -27.30 -5.39
CA ASN A 84 17.66 -27.96 -4.73
C ASN A 84 16.26 -27.38 -5.02
N ILE A 85 16.09 -26.50 -6.02
CA ILE A 85 14.74 -26.19 -6.52
C ILE A 85 14.20 -27.40 -7.31
N SER A 86 13.56 -28.33 -6.61
CA SER A 86 12.81 -29.45 -7.18
C SER A 86 11.59 -29.78 -6.31
N GLY A 87 10.44 -30.04 -6.95
CA GLY A 87 9.18 -30.37 -6.28
C GLY A 87 8.05 -29.37 -6.54
N ASP A 88 6.95 -29.53 -5.80
CA ASP A 88 5.71 -28.74 -5.88
C ASP A 88 5.94 -27.23 -5.75
N SER A 89 5.01 -26.45 -6.32
CA SER A 89 5.04 -25.00 -6.45
C SER A 89 5.30 -24.29 -5.11
N ASN A 90 4.66 -24.76 -4.05
CA ASN A 90 4.85 -24.19 -2.71
C ASN A 90 6.26 -24.44 -2.15
N LYS A 91 6.90 -25.55 -2.52
CA LYS A 91 8.24 -25.91 -2.04
C LYS A 91 9.29 -25.00 -2.64
N TYR A 92 9.20 -24.66 -3.94
CA TYR A 92 10.21 -23.79 -4.56
C TYR A 92 10.14 -22.35 -4.07
N LEU A 93 8.94 -21.78 -3.85
CA LEU A 93 8.79 -20.41 -3.34
C LEU A 93 9.43 -20.26 -1.97
N ASN A 94 9.22 -21.25 -1.10
CA ASN A 94 9.85 -21.30 0.22
C ASN A 94 11.38 -21.39 0.12
N ILE A 95 11.93 -22.14 -0.84
CA ILE A 95 13.39 -22.20 -1.06
C ILE A 95 13.95 -20.84 -1.44
N ILE A 96 13.29 -20.10 -2.35
CA ILE A 96 13.74 -18.77 -2.78
C ILE A 96 13.67 -17.76 -1.62
N ILE A 97 12.56 -17.75 -0.87
CA ILE A 97 12.40 -16.88 0.30
C ILE A 97 13.43 -17.23 1.38
N ASN A 98 13.68 -18.52 1.61
CA ASN A 98 14.71 -18.98 2.56
C ASN A 98 16.12 -18.60 2.13
N TYR A 99 16.42 -18.63 0.83
CA TYR A 99 17.69 -18.14 0.31
C TYR A 99 17.91 -16.67 0.70
N LEU A 100 16.92 -15.80 0.48
CA LEU A 100 16.98 -14.38 0.88
C LEU A 100 17.10 -14.22 2.41
N ASN A 101 16.32 -14.98 3.18
CA ASN A 101 16.38 -15.00 4.65
C ASN A 101 17.73 -15.45 5.19
N ASN A 102 18.53 -16.20 4.43
CA ASN A 102 19.86 -16.68 4.85
C ASN A 102 21.05 -15.88 4.28
N LEU A 103 20.83 -14.87 3.43
CA LEU A 103 21.91 -13.98 2.97
C LEU A 103 22.74 -13.36 4.11
N ASP A 104 24.04 -13.28 3.95
CA ASP A 104 24.86 -12.54 4.90
C ASP A 104 24.51 -11.03 4.87
N PRO A 105 24.42 -10.37 6.04
CA PRO A 105 24.09 -8.96 6.11
C PRO A 105 25.22 -8.09 5.55
N ILE A 106 24.89 -7.06 4.76
CA ILE A 106 25.87 -6.14 4.16
C ILE A 106 25.63 -4.70 4.62
N LYS A 107 26.68 -3.87 4.73
CA LYS A 107 26.52 -2.45 5.00
C LYS A 107 26.19 -1.70 3.71
N GLY A 108 24.91 -1.41 3.49
CA GLY A 108 24.43 -0.68 2.31
C GLY A 108 23.74 0.63 2.66
N PHE A 109 22.78 1.03 1.83
CA PHE A 109 22.10 2.32 1.94
C PHE A 109 21.29 2.44 3.23
N ILE A 110 20.54 1.40 3.60
CA ILE A 110 19.69 1.40 4.79
C ILE A 110 20.53 1.45 6.06
N TYR A 111 21.58 0.63 6.15
CA TYR A 111 22.52 0.67 7.27
C TYR A 111 23.13 2.07 7.42
N ASN A 112 23.69 2.61 6.33
CA ASN A 112 24.40 3.89 6.35
C ASN A 112 23.50 5.08 6.69
N ASN A 113 22.20 5.01 6.40
CA ASN A 113 21.32 6.17 6.51
C ASN A 113 20.24 6.06 7.59
N TYR A 114 19.88 4.86 8.06
CA TYR A 114 18.71 4.67 8.94
C TYR A 114 18.99 3.79 10.16
N CYS A 115 20.25 3.40 10.37
CA CYS A 115 20.68 2.63 11.52
C CYS A 115 21.65 3.43 12.40
N PRO A 116 21.68 3.19 13.73
CA PRO A 116 22.56 3.91 14.64
C PRO A 116 24.02 3.77 14.23
N GLY A 117 24.43 2.57 13.81
CA GLY A 117 25.80 2.25 13.43
C GLY A 117 26.31 3.00 12.21
N GLY A 118 25.45 3.23 11.21
CA GLY A 118 25.79 3.99 10.01
C GLY A 118 25.67 5.50 10.18
N THR A 119 24.83 5.94 11.12
CA THR A 119 24.52 7.36 11.35
C THR A 119 25.18 7.94 12.60
N LYS A 120 26.18 7.27 13.19
CA LYS A 120 26.87 7.70 14.42
C LYS A 120 27.42 9.13 14.40
N LYS A 121 27.69 9.67 13.21
CA LYS A 121 28.23 11.03 13.02
C LYS A 121 27.17 12.13 13.11
N LEU A 122 25.87 11.77 13.08
CA LEU A 122 24.79 12.73 13.28
C LEU A 122 24.65 13.05 14.77
N ASP A 123 24.23 14.27 15.11
CA ASP A 123 23.93 14.67 16.50
C ASP A 123 22.97 13.72 17.20
N SER A 124 22.04 13.14 16.43
CA SER A 124 21.17 12.06 16.87
C SER A 124 21.21 10.94 15.82
N PRO A 125 21.90 9.82 16.13
CA PRO A 125 21.88 8.65 15.27
C PRO A 125 20.44 8.18 15.02
N ARG A 126 20.12 7.86 13.77
CA ARG A 126 18.78 7.41 13.39
C ARG A 126 18.57 5.99 13.85
N MET A 127 17.44 5.74 14.48
CA MET A 127 17.13 4.47 15.13
C MET A 127 15.92 3.79 14.49
N TYR A 128 15.73 3.86 13.16
CA TYR A 128 14.60 3.18 12.52
C TYR A 128 14.75 1.66 12.59
N PHE A 129 15.98 1.17 12.43
CA PHE A 129 16.31 -0.24 12.47
C PHE A 129 17.54 -0.48 13.32
N ALA A 130 17.61 -1.65 13.98
CA ALA A 130 18.85 -2.16 14.50
C ALA A 130 19.83 -2.44 13.34
N ASP A 131 21.13 -2.26 13.58
CA ASP A 131 22.18 -2.38 12.54
C ASP A 131 22.07 -3.68 11.74
N LYS A 132 21.90 -4.82 12.43
CA LYS A 132 21.74 -6.14 11.80
C LYS A 132 20.54 -6.19 10.83
N ASN A 133 19.42 -5.57 11.20
CA ASN A 133 18.22 -5.55 10.36
C ASN A 133 18.38 -4.62 9.16
N GLY A 134 18.97 -3.43 9.35
CA GLY A 134 19.27 -2.54 8.23
C GLY A 134 20.22 -3.18 7.21
N MET A 135 21.28 -3.83 7.69
CA MET A 135 22.22 -4.56 6.83
C MET A 135 21.56 -5.74 6.10
N LYS A 136 20.58 -6.39 6.74
CA LYS A 136 19.83 -7.49 6.13
C LYS A 136 18.86 -7.00 5.05
N ILE A 137 18.19 -5.86 5.26
CA ILE A 137 17.40 -5.20 4.21
C ILE A 137 18.31 -4.85 3.03
N ASP A 138 19.48 -4.28 3.28
CA ASP A 138 20.46 -3.96 2.23
C ASP A 138 20.86 -5.19 1.42
N ALA A 139 21.17 -6.31 2.08
CA ALA A 139 21.56 -7.55 1.41
C ALA A 139 20.43 -8.09 0.52
N ILE A 140 19.22 -8.17 1.06
CA ILE A 140 18.06 -8.70 0.34
C ILE A 140 17.69 -7.80 -0.84
N ARG A 141 17.57 -6.48 -0.60
CA ARG A 141 17.14 -5.56 -1.64
C ARG A 141 18.18 -5.44 -2.78
N THR A 142 19.47 -5.51 -2.44
CA THR A 142 20.56 -5.56 -3.43
C THR A 142 20.48 -6.83 -4.26
N LYS A 143 20.29 -8.00 -3.62
CA LYS A 143 20.16 -9.27 -4.35
C LYS A 143 18.96 -9.29 -5.29
N ILE A 144 17.80 -8.79 -4.84
CA ILE A 144 16.60 -8.65 -5.69
C ILE A 144 16.89 -7.74 -6.88
N GLN A 145 17.63 -6.63 -6.68
CA GLN A 145 18.01 -5.74 -7.78
C GLN A 145 18.96 -6.42 -8.76
N GLU A 146 19.99 -7.10 -8.29
CA GLU A 146 20.95 -7.82 -9.13
C GLU A 146 20.26 -8.85 -10.02
N TRP A 147 19.29 -9.60 -9.48
CA TRP A 147 18.51 -10.54 -10.27
C TRP A 147 17.66 -9.84 -11.33
N LYS A 148 17.08 -8.68 -11.02
CA LYS A 148 16.31 -7.89 -12.00
C LYS A 148 17.22 -7.35 -13.10
N ASP A 149 18.35 -6.73 -12.73
CA ASP A 149 19.27 -6.07 -13.67
C ASP A 149 20.00 -7.07 -14.59
N SER A 150 20.05 -8.34 -14.22
CA SER A 150 20.63 -9.44 -15.01
C SER A 150 19.60 -10.27 -15.77
N ASP A 151 18.33 -9.82 -15.82
CA ASP A 151 17.20 -10.55 -16.42
C ASP A 151 17.04 -11.98 -15.87
N THR A 152 17.51 -12.22 -14.64
CA THR A 152 17.35 -13.50 -13.94
C THR A 152 15.91 -13.68 -13.44
N ILE A 153 15.27 -12.57 -13.08
CA ILE A 153 13.86 -12.52 -12.72
C ILE A 153 13.12 -11.49 -13.58
N ASP A 154 11.88 -11.78 -13.91
CA ASP A 154 11.00 -10.84 -14.61
C ASP A 154 10.35 -9.81 -13.67
N GLU A 155 9.47 -8.97 -14.21
CA GLU A 155 8.75 -7.95 -13.44
C GLU A 155 7.81 -8.55 -12.38
N ASP A 156 7.09 -9.62 -12.72
CA ASP A 156 6.14 -10.28 -11.82
C ASP A 156 6.89 -10.90 -10.63
N GLU A 157 8.03 -11.52 -10.91
CA GLU A 157 8.95 -12.12 -9.94
C GLU A 157 9.63 -11.07 -9.06
N PHE A 158 10.04 -9.94 -9.65
CA PHE A 158 10.59 -8.80 -8.92
C PHE A 158 9.58 -8.25 -7.90
N TYR A 159 8.36 -7.93 -8.34
CA TYR A 159 7.35 -7.36 -7.44
C TYR A 159 6.89 -8.36 -6.37
N PHE A 160 6.89 -9.66 -6.68
CA PHE A 160 6.61 -10.71 -5.70
C PHE A 160 7.64 -10.72 -4.56
N LEU A 161 8.94 -10.71 -4.88
CA LEU A 161 10.00 -10.68 -3.87
C LEU A 161 10.04 -9.34 -3.12
N LEU A 162 9.78 -8.23 -3.82
CA LEU A 162 9.72 -6.90 -3.22
C LEU A 162 8.57 -6.79 -2.21
N THR A 163 7.40 -7.33 -2.55
CA THR A 163 6.24 -7.42 -1.64
C THR A 163 6.60 -8.15 -0.36
N SER A 164 7.25 -9.31 -0.48
CA SER A 164 7.70 -10.09 0.68
C SER A 164 8.62 -9.29 1.61
N LEU A 165 9.57 -8.55 1.03
CA LEU A 165 10.46 -7.67 1.78
C LEU A 165 9.70 -6.54 2.49
N ILE A 166 8.88 -5.80 1.75
CA ILE A 166 8.15 -4.63 2.27
C ILE A 166 7.21 -5.04 3.41
N GLU A 167 6.53 -6.19 3.30
CA GLU A 167 5.65 -6.68 4.38
C GLU A 167 6.40 -7.06 5.65
N ALA A 168 7.66 -7.48 5.55
CA ALA A 168 8.49 -7.85 6.69
C ALA A 168 9.02 -6.63 7.47
N VAL A 169 9.32 -5.53 6.78
CA VAL A 169 9.96 -4.32 7.35
C VAL A 169 9.23 -3.74 8.58
N PRO A 170 7.89 -3.57 8.60
CA PRO A 170 7.18 -3.03 9.76
C PRO A 170 7.33 -3.85 11.06
N TYR A 171 7.68 -5.13 10.96
CA TYR A 171 7.84 -6.02 12.11
C TYR A 171 9.20 -5.89 12.80
N ILE A 172 10.12 -5.12 12.22
CA ILE A 172 11.45 -4.84 12.76
C ILE A 172 11.75 -3.34 12.86
N ALA A 173 10.76 -2.48 12.58
CA ALA A 173 10.89 -1.03 12.60
C ALA A 173 10.60 -0.46 13.99
N ASN A 174 11.45 0.45 14.45
CA ASN A 174 11.31 1.16 15.73
C ASN A 174 10.43 2.42 15.58
N ILE A 175 9.14 2.20 15.36
CA ILE A 175 8.15 3.23 15.05
C ILE A 175 6.83 3.02 15.80
N SER A 176 6.04 4.10 15.98
CA SER A 176 4.70 4.05 16.60
C SER A 176 3.56 3.74 15.63
N GLY A 177 3.84 3.57 14.33
CA GLY A 177 2.86 3.17 13.33
C GLY A 177 3.13 3.70 11.92
N THR A 178 3.81 4.84 11.82
CA THR A 178 4.32 5.41 10.56
C THR A 178 5.82 5.68 10.68
N TYR A 179 6.47 5.93 9.56
CA TYR A 179 7.90 6.23 9.46
C TYR A 179 8.21 7.72 9.60
N ALA A 180 7.20 8.59 9.78
CA ALA A 180 7.41 10.04 9.93
C ALA A 180 8.39 10.40 11.08
N ALA A 181 8.50 9.54 12.10
CA ALA A 181 9.53 9.61 13.13
C ALA A 181 9.88 8.20 13.65
N TYR A 182 11.07 8.06 14.23
CA TYR A 182 11.48 6.87 14.99
C TYR A 182 11.33 7.11 16.49
N LEU A 183 11.15 6.04 17.27
CA LEU A 183 11.06 6.12 18.73
C LEU A 183 12.44 6.34 19.35
N LYS A 184 12.49 7.15 20.42
CA LYS A 184 13.72 7.36 21.21
C LYS A 184 14.17 6.09 21.96
N ASN A 185 13.21 5.29 22.39
CA ASN A 185 13.43 3.99 23.02
C ASN A 185 13.10 2.89 22.03
N TRP A 186 13.85 1.80 22.05
CA TRP A 186 13.61 0.67 21.17
C TRP A 186 12.27 0.00 21.46
N ASP A 187 11.47 -0.16 20.41
CA ASP A 187 10.38 -1.13 20.39
C ASP A 187 10.98 -2.55 20.42
N PRO A 188 10.50 -3.46 21.30
CA PRO A 188 11.01 -4.83 21.37
C PRO A 188 11.02 -5.58 20.03
N ARG A 189 10.10 -5.23 19.12
CA ARG A 189 10.02 -5.81 17.78
C ARG A 189 11.25 -5.50 16.92
N ALA A 190 11.91 -4.36 17.15
CA ALA A 190 13.08 -3.95 16.38
C ALA A 190 14.31 -4.85 16.55
N PHE A 191 14.31 -5.69 17.60
CA PHE A 191 15.36 -6.68 17.86
C PHE A 191 15.09 -8.06 17.23
N LYS A 192 13.88 -8.30 16.71
CA LYS A 192 13.61 -9.52 15.94
C LYS A 192 14.44 -9.47 14.65
N SER A 193 14.85 -10.64 14.15
CA SER A 193 15.46 -10.70 12.82
C SER A 193 14.36 -10.52 11.77
N ILE A 194 14.65 -9.77 10.71
CA ILE A 194 13.74 -9.70 9.56
C ILE A 194 13.56 -11.10 8.96
N GLU A 195 12.31 -11.43 8.65
CA GLU A 195 11.90 -12.72 8.11
C GLU A 195 10.90 -12.47 6.98
N LEU A 196 11.32 -12.74 5.75
CA LEU A 196 10.48 -12.74 4.57
C LEU A 196 9.58 -13.98 4.58
N LYS A 197 8.37 -13.82 4.06
CA LYS A 197 7.37 -14.89 3.90
C LYS A 197 6.87 -14.92 2.47
N VAL A 198 6.47 -16.09 2.00
CA VAL A 198 5.84 -16.24 0.69
C VAL A 198 4.53 -15.43 0.67
N PRO A 199 4.40 -14.39 -0.18
CA PRO A 199 3.14 -13.68 -0.36
C PRO A 199 2.02 -14.63 -0.78
N ILE A 200 0.84 -14.53 -0.16
CA ILE A 200 -0.30 -15.38 -0.50
C ILE A 200 -1.14 -14.70 -1.58
N ILE A 201 -1.09 -15.22 -2.81
CA ILE A 201 -1.80 -14.70 -3.97
C ILE A 201 -3.23 -15.27 -3.98
N PRO A 202 -4.27 -14.44 -4.01
CA PRO A 202 -5.62 -14.91 -4.31
C PRO A 202 -5.69 -15.45 -5.74
N GLU A 203 -6.04 -16.72 -5.90
CA GLU A 203 -6.27 -17.30 -7.22
C GLU A 203 -7.45 -16.62 -7.92
N SER A 204 -7.32 -16.42 -9.23
CA SER A 204 -8.41 -15.90 -10.05
C SER A 204 -8.19 -16.30 -11.51
N LYS A 205 -9.26 -16.36 -12.29
CA LYS A 205 -9.20 -16.56 -13.76
C LYS A 205 -9.58 -15.28 -14.53
N ARG A 206 -9.65 -14.13 -13.82
CA ARG A 206 -10.08 -12.83 -14.36
C ARG A 206 -8.88 -12.01 -14.81
N ASP A 207 -9.10 -11.09 -15.75
CA ASP A 207 -8.07 -10.15 -16.22
C ASP A 207 -7.88 -8.99 -15.21
N ASN A 208 -7.35 -9.32 -14.03
CA ASN A 208 -7.07 -8.36 -12.97
C ASN A 208 -5.89 -7.47 -13.34
N ARG A 209 -5.92 -6.20 -12.94
CA ARG A 209 -4.88 -5.21 -13.31
C ARG A 209 -4.41 -4.42 -12.11
N ALA A 210 -3.15 -4.02 -12.16
CA ALA A 210 -2.52 -3.12 -11.20
C ALA A 210 -2.01 -1.88 -11.93
N PHE A 211 -2.16 -0.71 -11.33
CA PHE A 211 -1.71 0.58 -11.86
C PHE A 211 -0.94 1.34 -10.80
N LYS A 212 0.02 2.17 -11.24
CA LYS A 212 0.81 3.05 -10.37
C LYS A 212 0.70 4.50 -10.83
N GLU A 213 -0.46 5.10 -10.60
CA GLU A 213 -0.75 6.42 -11.16
C GLU A 213 -1.59 7.31 -10.25
N ASP A 214 -1.56 8.61 -10.57
CA ASP A 214 -2.48 9.56 -9.96
C ASP A 214 -3.92 9.20 -10.33
N ALA A 215 -4.77 9.11 -9.31
CA ALA A 215 -6.17 8.71 -9.44
C ALA A 215 -6.94 9.58 -10.45
N ASN A 216 -6.71 10.90 -10.47
CA ASN A 216 -7.35 11.84 -11.38
C ASN A 216 -6.83 11.72 -12.82
N ILE A 217 -5.66 11.11 -13.03
CA ILE A 217 -5.13 10.80 -14.36
C ILE A 217 -5.71 9.47 -14.85
N LEU A 218 -5.61 8.41 -14.05
CA LEU A 218 -6.06 7.07 -14.43
C LEU A 218 -7.57 7.02 -14.73
N ILE A 219 -8.39 7.68 -13.91
CA ILE A 219 -9.85 7.60 -13.99
C ILE A 219 -10.42 8.03 -15.36
N LYS A 220 -9.70 8.87 -16.11
CA LYS A 220 -10.13 9.38 -17.42
C LYS A 220 -10.13 8.32 -18.52
N ARG A 221 -9.38 7.22 -18.34
CA ARG A 221 -9.11 6.23 -19.39
C ARG A 221 -9.46 4.79 -19.02
N ILE A 222 -9.97 4.56 -17.81
CA ILE A 222 -10.47 3.25 -17.41
C ILE A 222 -11.99 3.28 -17.29
N TYR A 223 -12.58 2.11 -17.47
CA TYR A 223 -13.98 1.84 -17.17
C TYR A 223 -14.04 0.84 -16.02
N SER A 224 -15.04 0.99 -15.15
CA SER A 224 -15.36 0.02 -14.11
C SER A 224 -16.88 -0.10 -13.97
N ASP A 225 -17.39 -1.26 -13.54
CA ASP A 225 -18.79 -1.35 -13.14
C ASP A 225 -18.99 -0.74 -11.75
N ILE A 226 -18.02 -0.95 -10.86
CA ILE A 226 -18.01 -0.40 -9.49
C ILE A 226 -16.68 0.31 -9.27
N LEU A 227 -16.75 1.61 -8.99
CA LEU A 227 -15.60 2.41 -8.59
C LEU A 227 -15.59 2.56 -7.07
N TYR A 228 -14.61 1.96 -6.42
CA TYR A 228 -14.37 2.12 -5.00
C TYR A 228 -13.31 3.18 -4.73
N LEU A 229 -13.64 4.11 -3.84
CA LEU A 229 -12.81 5.23 -3.43
C LEU A 229 -12.58 5.17 -1.92
N ASP A 230 -11.31 5.14 -1.53
CA ASP A 230 -10.85 5.31 -0.15
C ASP A 230 -9.69 6.32 -0.10
N PRO A 231 -9.95 7.59 -0.49
CA PRO A 231 -8.89 8.58 -0.55
C PRO A 231 -8.39 8.95 0.86
N PRO A 232 -7.18 9.51 0.97
CA PRO A 232 -6.74 10.14 2.21
C PRO A 232 -7.78 11.10 2.78
N TYR A 233 -8.10 10.96 4.08
CA TYR A 233 -9.10 11.79 4.74
C TYR A 233 -8.51 12.88 5.64
N ASN A 234 -7.18 12.97 5.76
CA ASN A 234 -6.51 13.99 6.57
C ASN A 234 -5.29 14.57 5.86
N ALA A 235 -4.74 15.66 6.41
CA ALA A 235 -3.65 16.41 5.81
C ALA A 235 -2.27 15.70 5.87
N ARG A 236 -2.18 14.50 6.44
CA ARG A 236 -0.92 13.74 6.48
C ARG A 236 -0.66 13.14 5.11
N GLN A 237 0.46 13.52 4.51
CA GLN A 237 0.93 12.96 3.26
C GLN A 237 1.43 11.52 3.48
N TYR A 238 0.93 10.56 2.71
CA TYR A 238 1.36 9.17 2.80
C TYR A 238 2.82 9.01 2.40
N ALA A 239 3.27 9.75 1.37
CA ALA A 239 4.66 9.72 0.91
C ALA A 239 5.66 10.05 2.03
N SER A 240 5.34 11.00 2.91
CA SER A 240 6.20 11.33 4.06
C SER A 240 6.01 10.41 5.26
N ASN A 241 4.81 9.85 5.47
CA ASN A 241 4.56 8.92 6.57
C ASN A 241 5.05 7.49 6.28
N TYR A 242 5.20 7.12 5.02
CA TYR A 242 5.64 5.80 4.58
C TYR A 242 6.92 5.87 3.73
N PHE A 243 7.66 6.98 3.83
CA PHE A 243 8.82 7.27 2.98
C PHE A 243 9.86 6.15 2.98
N LEU A 244 10.01 5.42 4.09
CA LEU A 244 11.01 4.37 4.20
C LEU A 244 10.59 3.08 3.49
N LEU A 245 9.28 2.76 3.48
CA LEU A 245 8.76 1.68 2.64
C LEU A 245 8.87 2.05 1.17
N GLU A 246 8.52 3.30 0.84
CA GLU A 246 8.64 3.81 -0.53
C GLU A 246 10.08 3.82 -1.02
N LEU A 247 11.03 4.20 -0.16
CA LEU A 247 12.46 4.17 -0.47
C LEU A 247 12.97 2.75 -0.72
N ILE A 248 12.50 1.76 0.05
CA ILE A 248 12.86 0.35 -0.17
C ILE A 248 12.23 -0.15 -1.48
N ALA A 249 11.00 0.26 -1.78
CA ALA A 249 10.29 -0.12 -2.97
C ALA A 249 10.96 0.43 -4.25
N GLU A 250 11.14 1.75 -4.33
CA GLU A 250 11.81 2.40 -5.46
C GLU A 250 13.29 1.98 -5.58
N GLY A 251 13.95 1.76 -4.44
CA GLY A 251 15.37 1.40 -4.38
C GLY A 251 16.30 2.62 -4.52
N TRP A 252 17.60 2.34 -4.57
CA TRP A 252 18.68 3.34 -4.61
C TRP A 252 19.78 2.96 -5.61
N PHE A 253 19.40 2.16 -6.60
CA PHE A 253 20.31 1.55 -7.58
C PHE A 253 20.35 2.34 -8.88
N ASN A 254 21.23 1.97 -9.81
CA ASN A 254 21.25 2.50 -11.18
C ASN A 254 21.32 4.04 -11.26
N GLY A 255 22.11 4.65 -10.38
CA GLY A 255 22.29 6.10 -10.30
C GLY A 255 21.17 6.87 -9.60
N GLN A 256 20.11 6.20 -9.15
CA GLN A 256 18.93 6.81 -8.54
C GLN A 256 19.00 6.84 -7.00
N LYS A 257 20.12 7.29 -6.43
CA LYS A 257 20.21 7.44 -4.97
C LYS A 257 19.39 8.65 -4.50
N PRO A 258 18.38 8.47 -3.63
CA PRO A 258 17.57 9.59 -3.18
C PRO A 258 18.37 10.52 -2.27
N LYS A 259 18.17 11.83 -2.44
CA LYS A 259 18.68 12.84 -1.51
C LYS A 259 17.81 12.81 -0.25
N ILE A 260 18.44 12.65 0.91
CA ILE A 260 17.79 12.59 2.21
C ILE A 260 18.19 13.78 3.09
N TYR A 261 17.30 14.23 3.96
CA TYR A 261 17.54 15.40 4.80
C TYR A 261 16.88 15.30 6.18
N GLY A 262 17.28 16.21 7.07
CA GLY A 262 16.73 16.35 8.41
C GLY A 262 17.05 15.19 9.36
N LYS A 263 16.50 15.28 10.57
CA LYS A 263 16.72 14.31 11.66
C LYS A 263 16.23 12.91 11.28
N THR A 264 15.11 12.82 10.58
CA THR A 264 14.48 11.55 10.18
C THR A 264 15.08 10.97 8.89
N GLY A 265 15.87 11.74 8.12
CA GLY A 265 16.40 11.26 6.85
C GLY A 265 15.32 11.03 5.81
N ILE A 266 14.25 11.82 5.87
CA ILE A 266 13.20 11.80 4.86
C ILE A 266 13.79 12.21 3.51
N ARG A 267 13.29 11.59 2.43
CA ARG A 267 13.61 11.92 1.04
C ARG A 267 12.73 13.03 0.51
N ASP A 268 13.12 13.67 -0.58
CA ASP A 268 12.20 14.51 -1.35
C ASP A 268 10.98 13.69 -1.82
N TYR A 269 9.80 14.25 -1.59
CA TYR A 269 8.49 13.67 -1.91
C TYR A 269 7.54 14.70 -2.54
N GLU A 270 8.03 15.86 -3.01
CA GLU A 270 7.17 16.92 -3.56
C GLU A 270 6.29 16.41 -4.72
N LYS A 271 6.87 15.60 -5.61
CA LYS A 271 6.16 14.96 -6.73
C LYS A 271 5.20 13.85 -6.30
N GLN A 272 5.21 13.48 -5.02
CA GLN A 272 4.38 12.43 -4.43
C GLN A 272 3.35 12.96 -3.41
N LYS A 273 3.13 14.29 -3.40
CA LYS A 273 2.05 14.89 -2.62
C LYS A 273 0.70 14.59 -3.27
N SER A 274 -0.22 14.07 -2.46
CA SER A 274 -1.61 13.86 -2.87
C SER A 274 -2.43 15.11 -2.65
N ALA A 275 -3.19 15.54 -3.67
CA ALA A 275 -4.19 16.59 -3.56
C ALA A 275 -5.32 16.21 -2.57
N PHE A 276 -5.58 14.91 -2.38
CA PHE A 276 -6.54 14.42 -1.39
C PHE A 276 -6.05 14.59 0.06
N SER A 277 -4.75 14.80 0.27
CA SER A 277 -4.16 15.15 1.57
C SER A 277 -3.93 16.65 1.73
N GLN A 278 -4.60 17.50 0.93
CA GLN A 278 -4.49 18.96 0.99
C GLN A 278 -5.87 19.60 1.15
N LYS A 279 -6.11 20.32 2.25
CA LYS A 279 -7.41 20.95 2.53
C LYS A 279 -7.88 21.89 1.43
N SER A 280 -6.97 22.65 0.81
CA SER A 280 -7.29 23.57 -0.28
C SER A 280 -7.51 22.88 -1.64
N GLY A 281 -7.03 21.65 -1.82
CA GLY A 281 -7.07 20.93 -3.11
C GLY A 281 -8.08 19.79 -3.17
N VAL A 282 -8.46 19.22 -2.02
CA VAL A 282 -9.24 17.97 -1.94
C VAL A 282 -10.58 18.06 -2.64
N LEU A 283 -11.33 19.15 -2.47
CA LEU A 283 -12.67 19.29 -3.05
C LEU A 283 -12.61 19.36 -4.59
N ASN A 284 -11.64 20.10 -5.13
CA ASN A 284 -11.41 20.20 -6.58
C ASN A 284 -10.94 18.87 -7.16
N ALA A 285 -10.03 18.17 -6.46
CA ALA A 285 -9.55 16.85 -6.87
C ALA A 285 -10.70 15.83 -6.89
N PHE A 286 -11.52 15.79 -5.84
CA PHE A 286 -12.68 14.90 -5.75
C PHE A 286 -13.71 15.21 -6.84
N ASN A 287 -14.11 16.47 -7.02
CA ASN A 287 -15.05 16.85 -8.08
C ASN A 287 -14.54 16.46 -9.48
N SER A 288 -13.26 16.73 -9.77
CA SER A 288 -12.63 16.34 -11.03
C SER A 288 -12.63 14.82 -11.22
N LEU A 289 -12.36 14.05 -10.18
CA LEU A 289 -12.36 12.59 -10.22
C LEU A 289 -13.75 12.05 -10.55
N ILE A 290 -14.77 12.50 -9.81
CA ILE A 290 -16.16 12.05 -9.94
C ILE A 290 -16.74 12.43 -11.31
N LYS A 291 -16.44 13.63 -11.82
CA LYS A 291 -16.87 14.09 -13.14
C LYS A 291 -16.32 13.22 -14.28
N ASN A 292 -15.08 12.75 -14.15
CA ASN A 292 -14.40 11.98 -15.20
C ASN A 292 -14.59 10.46 -15.07
N ALA A 293 -15.21 9.98 -13.98
CA ALA A 293 -15.40 8.57 -13.71
C ALA A 293 -16.39 7.91 -14.67
N LYS A 294 -15.90 6.98 -15.49
CA LYS A 294 -16.71 6.10 -16.35
C LYS A 294 -17.10 4.85 -15.58
N THR A 295 -18.20 4.93 -14.84
CA THR A 295 -18.65 3.84 -13.97
C THR A 295 -20.17 3.81 -13.80
N LYS A 296 -20.72 2.63 -13.47
CA LYS A 296 -22.14 2.48 -13.12
C LYS A 296 -22.41 2.86 -11.66
N PHE A 297 -21.49 2.50 -10.78
CA PHE A 297 -21.60 2.75 -9.34
C PHE A 297 -20.32 3.37 -8.79
N ILE A 298 -20.48 4.26 -7.82
CA ILE A 298 -19.39 4.84 -7.03
C ILE A 298 -19.66 4.50 -5.56
N ILE A 299 -18.66 3.94 -4.90
CA ILE A 299 -18.68 3.65 -3.46
C ILE A 299 -17.52 4.40 -2.83
N LEU A 300 -17.82 5.44 -2.08
CA LEU A 300 -16.82 6.19 -1.32
C LEU A 300 -16.88 5.79 0.15
N SER A 301 -15.75 5.30 0.66
CA SER A 301 -15.50 5.15 2.10
C SER A 301 -14.81 6.40 2.60
N TYR A 302 -15.45 7.12 3.53
CA TYR A 302 -14.85 8.33 4.07
C TYR A 302 -15.17 8.53 5.54
N ASN A 303 -14.15 9.00 6.27
CA ASN A 303 -14.27 9.28 7.68
C ASN A 303 -15.00 10.61 7.90
N ASN A 304 -15.91 10.65 8.88
CA ASN A 304 -16.68 11.85 9.19
C ASN A 304 -15.85 13.02 9.79
N GLU A 305 -14.60 12.79 10.20
CA GLU A 305 -13.61 13.82 10.57
C GLU A 305 -12.68 14.18 9.39
N GLY A 306 -13.10 13.87 8.16
CA GLY A 306 -12.32 14.06 6.95
C GLY A 306 -12.16 15.52 6.50
N LEU A 307 -11.34 15.75 5.48
CA LEU A 307 -11.13 17.09 4.90
C LEU A 307 -12.32 17.62 4.08
N MET A 308 -13.26 16.75 3.71
CA MET A 308 -14.50 17.09 2.99
C MET A 308 -15.68 16.85 3.92
N SER A 309 -16.67 17.74 3.92
CA SER A 309 -17.90 17.58 4.66
C SER A 309 -18.85 16.57 4.00
N GLU A 310 -19.83 16.07 4.76
CA GLU A 310 -20.88 15.20 4.21
C GLU A 310 -21.67 15.92 3.11
N ASP A 311 -22.04 17.18 3.32
CA ASP A 311 -22.78 18.00 2.34
C ASP A 311 -21.97 18.18 1.05
N GLU A 312 -20.68 18.51 1.15
CA GLU A 312 -19.78 18.67 -0.01
C GLU A 312 -19.68 17.37 -0.83
N ILE A 313 -19.59 16.21 -0.15
CA ILE A 313 -19.53 14.90 -0.80
C ILE A 313 -20.84 14.59 -1.51
N VAL A 314 -21.97 14.79 -0.83
CA VAL A 314 -23.31 14.52 -1.38
C VAL A 314 -23.60 15.43 -2.57
N ASP A 315 -23.27 16.71 -2.49
CA ASP A 315 -23.45 17.68 -3.57
C ASP A 315 -22.68 17.24 -4.83
N ILE A 316 -21.42 16.83 -4.68
CA ILE A 316 -20.60 16.38 -5.81
C ILE A 316 -21.12 15.07 -6.41
N LEU A 317 -21.45 14.07 -5.58
CA LEU A 317 -21.94 12.77 -6.05
C LEU A 317 -23.32 12.87 -6.71
N SER A 318 -24.20 13.73 -6.19
CA SER A 318 -25.56 13.91 -6.71
C SER A 318 -25.59 14.47 -8.13
N ASN A 319 -24.52 15.17 -8.55
CA ASN A 319 -24.36 15.61 -9.94
C ASN A 319 -24.16 14.44 -10.93
N ARG A 320 -23.82 13.24 -10.45
CA ARG A 320 -23.64 12.04 -11.27
C ARG A 320 -24.81 11.05 -11.12
N GLY A 321 -25.56 11.07 -10.02
CA GLY A 321 -26.79 10.29 -9.90
C GLY A 321 -27.34 10.14 -8.48
N GLU A 322 -28.11 9.08 -8.23
CA GLU A 322 -28.77 8.87 -6.93
C GLU A 322 -27.77 8.52 -5.83
N VAL A 323 -27.78 9.26 -4.71
CA VAL A 323 -26.88 9.01 -3.57
C VAL A 323 -27.64 8.39 -2.40
N LYS A 324 -27.10 7.30 -1.86
CA LYS A 324 -27.52 6.66 -0.61
C LYS A 324 -26.36 6.67 0.38
N ILE A 325 -26.67 6.86 1.66
CA ILE A 325 -25.67 6.97 2.73
C ILE A 325 -25.87 5.84 3.72
N PHE A 326 -24.82 5.06 3.97
CA PHE A 326 -24.80 4.01 4.99
C PHE A 326 -23.76 4.38 6.05
N LYS A 327 -24.14 4.37 7.33
CA LYS A 327 -23.25 4.72 8.44
C LYS A 327 -23.00 3.51 9.33
N LYS A 328 -21.73 3.20 9.60
CA LYS A 328 -21.35 2.15 10.56
C LYS A 328 -20.52 2.77 11.70
N PRO A 329 -20.92 2.59 12.98
CA PRO A 329 -20.13 3.07 14.09
C PRO A 329 -18.80 2.31 14.16
N TYR A 330 -17.71 3.03 14.40
CA TYR A 330 -16.37 2.49 14.53
C TYR A 330 -15.63 3.09 15.72
N ARG A 331 -14.80 2.29 16.40
CA ARG A 331 -14.08 2.72 17.61
C ARG A 331 -12.90 3.62 17.22
N ARG A 332 -12.84 4.83 17.77
CA ARG A 332 -11.77 5.80 17.46
C ARG A 332 -10.39 5.23 17.82
N TYR A 333 -9.39 5.50 16.98
CA TYR A 333 -8.00 5.18 17.31
C TYR A 333 -7.52 6.09 18.44
N ARG A 334 -7.12 5.51 19.58
CA ARG A 334 -6.67 6.26 20.77
C ARG A 334 -5.20 6.66 20.61
N SER A 335 -4.91 7.96 20.57
CA SER A 335 -3.55 8.47 20.78
C SER A 335 -3.23 8.59 22.27
N ILE A 336 -1.95 8.62 22.63
CA ILE A 336 -1.46 8.67 24.02
C ILE A 336 -2.00 9.88 24.81
N ASN A 337 -2.40 10.96 24.13
CA ASN A 337 -2.88 12.21 24.74
C ASN A 337 -4.40 12.43 24.62
N GLN A 338 -5.23 11.38 24.64
CA GLN A 338 -6.71 11.53 24.62
C GLN A 338 -7.32 11.32 26.01
N ASP A 339 -8.18 12.25 26.41
CA ASP A 339 -8.90 12.23 27.68
C ASP A 339 -10.32 11.64 27.52
N GLU A 340 -11.07 11.52 28.61
CA GLU A 340 -12.42 10.94 28.59
C GLU A 340 -13.48 11.77 27.84
N SER A 341 -13.18 13.06 27.57
CA SER A 341 -14.03 13.98 26.81
C SER A 341 -13.97 13.77 25.29
N ASP A 342 -12.99 13.02 24.78
CA ASP A 342 -12.89 12.69 23.37
C ASP A 342 -13.99 11.72 22.93
N LYS A 343 -14.63 11.99 21.78
CA LYS A 343 -15.64 11.09 21.21
C LYS A 343 -15.08 9.67 21.07
N LYS A 344 -15.69 8.72 21.79
CA LYS A 344 -15.27 7.30 21.82
C LYS A 344 -15.60 6.55 20.52
N ILE A 345 -16.53 7.08 19.72
CA ILE A 345 -17.06 6.49 18.48
C ILE A 345 -16.95 7.52 17.36
N VAL A 346 -16.35 7.13 16.25
CA VAL A 346 -16.38 7.82 14.96
C VAL A 346 -17.22 6.99 13.98
N PHE A 347 -17.74 7.58 12.93
CA PHE A 347 -18.51 6.84 11.93
C PHE A 347 -17.67 6.68 10.68
N GLU A 348 -17.58 5.44 10.19
CA GLU A 348 -17.24 5.23 8.80
C GLU A 348 -18.54 5.39 8.00
N THR A 349 -18.52 6.31 7.05
CA THR A 349 -19.65 6.55 6.16
C THR A 349 -19.32 5.96 4.79
N LEU A 350 -20.21 5.12 4.28
CA LEU A 350 -20.23 4.71 2.88
C LEU A 350 -21.24 5.57 2.14
N TYR A 351 -20.74 6.30 1.14
CA TYR A 351 -21.57 7.00 0.17
C TYR A 351 -21.66 6.13 -1.08
N PHE A 352 -22.89 5.74 -1.41
CA PHE A 352 -23.20 4.93 -2.58
C PHE A 352 -23.88 5.81 -3.61
N ALA A 353 -23.30 5.95 -4.80
CA ALA A 353 -23.91 6.67 -5.90
C ALA A 353 -24.17 5.75 -7.09
N LYS A 354 -25.43 5.71 -7.55
CA LYS A 354 -25.83 5.07 -8.82
C LYS A 354 -25.81 6.11 -9.93
N VAL A 355 -24.90 5.97 -10.88
CA VAL A 355 -24.63 6.99 -11.91
C VAL A 355 -25.71 6.94 -13.00
N TYR A 356 -26.29 8.09 -13.33
CA TYR A 356 -27.22 8.26 -14.45
C TYR A 356 -26.41 8.53 -15.73
N ASN A 357 -26.29 7.51 -16.60
CA ASN A 357 -25.57 7.53 -17.89
C ASN A 357 -24.03 7.59 -17.75
N ILE A 358 -23.36 6.67 -18.45
CA ILE A 358 -21.90 6.44 -18.38
C ILE A 358 -21.14 7.33 -19.36
#